data_AF-A0A510PQ61-F1
#
_entry.id   AF-A0A510PQ61-F1
#
_cell.length_a   1.000
_cell.length_b   1.000
_cell.length_c   1.000
_cell.angle_alpha   90.00
_cell.angle_beta   90.00
_cell.angle_gamma   90.00
#
_symmetry.space_group_name_H-M   'P 1'
#
loop_
_entity.id
_entity.type
_entity.pdbx_description
1 polymer ?
#
loop_
_entity_poly.entity_id
_entity_poly.type
_entity_poly.pdbx_seq_one_letter_code
_entity_poly.pdbx_strand_id
1 'polypeptide(L)'
;MQDLLTKGIDENGNIRSEETHEFKDSPLGRIPVEWEVKPLASVAEIIMGQSPQGYTYNQIGEGTPLINGPTEFGTRYIERVNQWTTSPTKLCKRGDVLFCVRGSTTGRIKLKRT
;
A
#
# COMPACT_ATOMS: atom_id res chain seq x y z
N MET A 1 7.55 1.91 -16.28
CA MET A 1 6.88 1.30 -15.10
C MET A 1 5.72 0.39 -15.51
N GLN A 2 4.95 0.74 -16.54
CA GLN A 2 3.90 -0.13 -17.10
C GLN A 2 4.41 -1.54 -17.44
N ASP A 3 5.58 -1.66 -18.07
CA ASP A 3 6.14 -2.96 -18.47
C ASP A 3 6.41 -3.91 -17.30
N LEU A 4 6.82 -3.40 -16.13
CA LEU A 4 7.02 -4.27 -14.96
C LEU A 4 5.71 -4.90 -14.48
N LEU A 5 4.60 -4.16 -14.62
CA LEU A 5 3.29 -4.59 -14.13
C LEU A 5 2.58 -5.53 -15.10
N THR A 6 2.96 -5.55 -16.38
CA THR A 6 2.35 -6.41 -17.40
C THR A 6 3.26 -7.51 -17.91
N LYS A 7 4.59 -7.34 -17.84
CA LYS A 7 5.58 -8.30 -18.34
C LYS A 7 6.38 -8.96 -17.22
N GLY A 8 6.55 -8.28 -16.08
CA GLY A 8 7.36 -8.80 -14.97
C GLY A 8 8.85 -8.87 -15.28
N ILE A 9 9.60 -9.50 -14.37
CA ILE A 9 11.03 -9.78 -14.49
C ILE A 9 11.26 -11.30 -14.54
N ASP A 10 12.21 -11.74 -15.35
CA ASP A 10 12.66 -13.13 -15.38
C ASP A 10 13.66 -13.44 -14.24
N GLU A 11 14.08 -14.69 -14.17
CA GLU A 11 15.06 -15.21 -13.20
C GLU A 11 16.44 -14.53 -13.30
N ASN A 12 16.76 -13.90 -14.42
CA ASN A 12 18.00 -13.19 -14.66
C ASN A 12 17.87 -11.67 -14.38
N GLY A 13 16.68 -11.23 -13.97
CA GLY A 13 16.37 -9.83 -13.68
C GLY A 13 16.05 -8.98 -14.91
N ASN A 14 15.85 -9.58 -16.09
CA ASN A 14 15.47 -8.89 -17.31
C ASN A 14 13.96 -8.73 -17.41
N ILE A 15 13.51 -7.69 -18.13
CA ILE A 15 12.10 -7.54 -18.47
C ILE A 15 11.72 -8.61 -19.51
N ARG A 16 10.64 -9.35 -19.24
CA ARG A 16 10.16 -10.36 -20.18
C ARG A 16 9.59 -9.73 -21.45
N SER A 17 9.59 -10.49 -22.52
CA SER A 17 9.02 -10.11 -23.83
C SER A 17 8.37 -11.32 -24.48
N GLU A 18 7.53 -11.10 -25.50
CA GLU A 18 6.93 -12.20 -26.26
C GLU A 18 7.95 -13.04 -27.05
N GLU A 19 9.16 -12.53 -27.23
CA GLU A 19 10.28 -13.27 -27.84
C GLU A 19 10.90 -14.28 -26.87
N THR A 20 10.78 -14.02 -25.56
CA THR A 20 11.47 -14.78 -24.51
C THR A 20 10.53 -15.63 -23.68
N HIS A 21 9.26 -15.24 -23.56
CA HIS A 21 8.27 -15.88 -22.69
C HIS A 21 6.90 -15.89 -23.35
N GLU A 22 6.05 -16.84 -22.96
CA GLU A 22 4.67 -16.91 -23.45
C GLU A 22 3.75 -15.95 -22.70
N PHE A 23 2.81 -15.35 -23.44
CA PHE A 23 1.82 -14.42 -22.91
C PHE A 23 0.40 -14.88 -23.27
N LYS A 24 -0.55 -14.55 -22.42
CA LYS A 24 -1.99 -14.75 -22.64
C LYS A 24 -2.77 -13.44 -22.53
N ASP A 25 -3.94 -13.40 -23.16
CA ASP A 25 -4.85 -12.27 -23.03
C ASP A 25 -5.52 -12.27 -21.64
N SER A 26 -5.70 -11.08 -21.09
CA SER A 26 -6.38 -10.87 -19.81
C SER A 26 -7.11 -9.52 -19.78
N PRO A 27 -7.99 -9.28 -18.78
CA PRO A 27 -8.64 -7.98 -18.60
C PRO A 27 -7.67 -6.80 -18.37
N LEU A 28 -6.41 -7.07 -18.01
CA LEU A 28 -5.37 -6.05 -17.80
C LEU A 28 -4.40 -5.93 -19.00
N GLY A 29 -4.72 -6.58 -20.12
CA GLY A 29 -3.87 -6.71 -21.30
C GLY A 29 -3.12 -8.05 -21.35
N ARG A 30 -2.12 -8.14 -22.24
CA ARG A 30 -1.26 -9.32 -22.37
C ARG A 30 -0.38 -9.46 -21.12
N ILE A 31 -0.42 -10.62 -20.47
CA ILE A 31 0.37 -10.94 -19.27
C ILE A 31 1.06 -12.30 -19.44
N PRO A 32 2.15 -12.62 -18.70
CA PRO A 32 2.77 -13.94 -18.72
C PRO A 32 1.74 -15.07 -18.46
N VAL A 33 1.88 -16.18 -19.17
CA VAL A 33 0.91 -17.31 -19.10
C VAL A 33 0.74 -17.86 -17.68
N GLU A 34 1.79 -17.81 -16.87
CA GLU A 34 1.81 -18.30 -15.49
C GLU A 34 1.20 -17.32 -14.47
N TRP A 35 0.87 -16.09 -14.88
CA TRP A 35 0.22 -15.12 -13.99
C TRP A 35 -1.30 -15.29 -13.96
N GLU A 36 -1.91 -14.97 -12.82
CA GLU A 36 -3.36 -14.98 -12.65
C GLU A 36 -3.84 -13.59 -12.25
N VAL A 37 -4.92 -13.12 -12.87
CA VAL A 37 -5.59 -11.89 -12.46
C VAL A 37 -6.59 -12.23 -11.36
N LYS A 38 -6.39 -11.66 -10.18
CA LYS A 38 -7.28 -11.85 -9.03
C LYS A 38 -7.68 -10.51 -8.41
N PRO A 39 -8.89 -10.41 -7.81
CA PRO A 39 -9.24 -9.28 -6.97
C PRO A 39 -8.27 -9.17 -5.79
N LEU A 40 -7.85 -7.96 -5.41
CA LEU A 40 -6.91 -7.74 -4.30
C LEU A 40 -7.41 -8.37 -2.99
N ALA A 41 -8.71 -8.31 -2.73
CA ALA A 41 -9.34 -8.89 -1.54
C ALA A 41 -9.21 -10.43 -1.44
N SER A 42 -8.85 -11.12 -2.54
CA SER A 42 -8.63 -12.57 -2.52
C SER A 42 -7.21 -12.98 -2.07
N VAL A 43 -6.27 -12.03 -2.05
CA VAL A 43 -4.86 -12.27 -1.71
C VAL A 43 -4.35 -11.40 -0.55
N ALA A 44 -5.18 -10.47 -0.06
CA ALA A 44 -4.83 -9.57 1.03
C ALA A 44 -6.05 -9.18 1.86
N GLU A 45 -5.84 -8.95 3.16
CA GLU A 45 -6.82 -8.30 4.04
C GLU A 45 -6.82 -6.79 3.77
N ILE A 46 -7.99 -6.22 3.51
CA ILE A 46 -8.16 -4.79 3.25
C ILE A 46 -8.85 -4.14 4.45
N ILE A 47 -8.10 -3.32 5.19
CA ILE A 47 -8.60 -2.61 6.36
C ILE A 47 -8.80 -1.13 6.00
N MET A 48 -10.06 -0.68 6.01
CA MET A 48 -10.37 0.73 5.80
C MET A 48 -10.06 1.53 7.06
N GLY A 49 -9.13 2.48 6.96
CA GLY A 49 -8.81 3.42 8.03
C GLY A 49 -10.04 4.27 8.38
N GLN A 50 -10.22 4.53 9.68
CA GLN A 50 -11.28 5.39 10.22
C GLN A 50 -10.66 6.33 11.23
N SER A 51 -10.95 7.63 11.14
CA SER A 51 -10.46 8.59 12.12
C SER A 51 -11.14 8.37 13.48
N PRO A 52 -10.40 8.35 14.60
CA PRO A 52 -11.01 8.43 15.92
C PRO A 52 -11.74 9.76 16.16
N GLN A 53 -12.43 9.86 17.29
CA GLN A 53 -13.06 11.12 17.67
C GLN A 53 -11.99 12.16 18.03
N GLY A 54 -12.16 13.39 17.54
CA GLY A 54 -11.13 14.44 17.65
C GLY A 54 -10.72 14.78 19.09
N TYR A 55 -11.61 14.66 20.06
CA TYR A 55 -11.31 14.91 21.48
C TYR A 55 -10.36 13.88 22.10
N THR A 56 -10.13 12.74 21.43
CA THR A 56 -9.18 11.71 21.89
C THR A 56 -7.75 12.00 21.45
N TYR A 57 -7.56 13.05 20.63
CA TYR A 57 -6.27 13.38 20.06
C TYR A 57 -5.41 14.20 21.02
N ASN A 58 -4.10 13.98 20.94
CA ASN A 58 -3.13 14.76 21.70
C ASN A 58 -1.79 14.85 20.96
N GLN A 59 -0.94 15.79 21.38
CA GLN A 59 0.42 15.99 20.87
C GLN A 59 1.50 15.61 21.89
N ILE A 60 1.10 15.16 23.08
CA ILE A 60 2.00 14.84 24.19
C ILE A 60 2.45 13.37 24.21
N GLY A 61 2.00 12.56 23.25
CA GLY A 61 2.42 11.17 23.12
C GLY A 61 1.55 10.16 23.85
N GLU A 62 0.37 10.55 24.34
CA GLU A 62 -0.49 9.63 25.08
C GLU A 62 -1.27 8.70 24.15
N GLY A 63 -1.15 7.39 24.40
CA GLY A 63 -1.84 6.35 23.64
C GLY A 63 -1.08 5.92 22.39
N THR A 64 -1.79 5.82 21.26
CA THR A 64 -1.25 5.24 20.02
C THR A 64 -0.92 6.33 19.00
N PRO A 65 0.26 6.25 18.31
CA PRO A 65 0.57 7.09 17.17
C PRO A 65 -0.54 7.12 16.12
N LEU A 66 -0.96 8.31 15.73
CA LEU A 66 -2.01 8.51 14.76
C LEU A 66 -1.43 8.84 13.38
N ILE A 67 -1.93 8.13 12.36
CA ILE A 67 -1.60 8.37 10.95
C ILE A 67 -2.87 8.94 10.30
N ASN A 68 -2.93 10.26 10.15
CA ASN A 68 -4.11 10.94 9.62
C ASN A 68 -4.02 11.20 8.11
N GLY A 69 -2.81 11.15 7.56
CA GLY A 69 -2.63 11.18 6.12
C GLY A 69 -1.20 11.51 5.71
N PRO A 70 -1.01 12.29 4.65
CA PRO A 70 0.30 12.45 4.02
C PRO A 70 1.32 13.25 4.86
N THR A 71 0.89 13.95 5.91
CA THR A 71 1.78 14.72 6.79
C THR A 71 2.77 13.81 7.54
N GLU A 72 2.32 12.60 7.89
CA GLU A 72 3.12 11.56 8.55
C GLU A 72 3.97 10.75 7.56
N PHE A 73 3.73 10.92 6.25
CA PHE A 73 4.33 10.08 5.21
C PHE A 73 5.70 10.63 4.80
N GLY A 74 6.72 9.77 4.92
CA GLY A 74 8.02 9.97 4.31
C GLY A 74 8.07 9.45 2.87
N THR A 75 9.28 9.24 2.35
CA THR A 75 9.45 8.75 0.96
C THR A 75 8.92 7.32 0.82
N ARG A 76 9.34 6.42 1.71
CA ARG A 76 8.97 4.99 1.68
C ARG A 76 8.19 4.52 2.90
N TYR A 77 8.44 5.14 4.05
CA TYR A 77 7.89 4.72 5.34
C TYR A 77 7.11 5.87 5.99
N ILE A 78 6.41 5.55 7.08
CA ILE A 78 5.96 6.56 8.03
C ILE A 78 7.20 7.06 8.79
N GLU A 79 7.49 8.35 8.68
CA GLU A 79 8.72 8.96 9.21
C GLU A 79 8.47 9.96 10.33
N ARG A 80 7.23 10.47 10.45
CA ARG A 80 6.86 11.44 11.48
C ARG A 80 5.56 11.03 12.14
N VAL A 81 5.51 11.21 13.46
CA VAL A 81 4.29 11.11 14.25
C VAL A 81 4.16 12.45 14.97
N ASN A 82 3.15 13.21 14.58
CA ASN A 82 2.89 14.53 15.17
C ASN A 82 1.68 14.52 16.10
N GLN A 83 0.95 13.40 16.16
CA GLN A 83 -0.31 13.28 16.87
C GLN A 83 -0.52 11.84 17.35
N TRP A 84 -1.20 11.71 18.48
CA TRP A 84 -1.57 10.44 19.10
C TRP A 84 -3.06 10.44 19.43
N THR A 85 -3.62 9.26 19.66
CA THR A 85 -4.99 9.08 20.15
C THR A 85 -5.00 8.11 21.33
N THR A 86 -5.80 8.44 22.35
CA THR A 86 -6.09 7.53 23.47
C THR A 86 -7.17 6.50 23.15
N SER A 87 -7.81 6.57 21.97
CA SER A 87 -8.90 5.67 21.57
C SER A 87 -8.78 5.27 20.09
N PRO A 88 -7.77 4.44 19.74
CA PRO A 88 -7.56 4.01 18.36
C PRO A 88 -8.75 3.19 17.84
N THR A 89 -9.08 3.39 16.56
CA THR A 89 -10.20 2.72 15.86
C THR A 89 -9.73 1.54 15.01
N LYS A 90 -8.56 1.69 14.38
CA LYS A 90 -7.90 0.70 13.53
C LYS A 90 -6.39 0.77 13.75
N LEU A 91 -5.74 -0.38 13.68
CA LEU A 91 -4.31 -0.52 13.87
C LEU A 91 -3.71 -1.20 12.64
N CYS A 92 -2.49 -0.80 12.29
CA CYS A 92 -1.67 -1.48 11.30
C CYS A 92 -0.46 -2.11 11.99
N LYS A 93 0.04 -3.21 11.43
CA LYS A 93 1.18 -3.96 11.91
C LYS A 93 2.40 -3.66 11.05
N ARG A 94 3.58 -3.98 11.58
CA ARG A 94 4.82 -4.00 10.78
C ARG A 94 4.64 -4.92 9.58
N GLY A 95 4.99 -4.44 8.39
CA GLY A 95 4.83 -5.14 7.12
C GLY A 95 3.60 -4.70 6.33
N ASP A 96 2.63 -4.04 6.96
CA ASP A 96 1.42 -3.59 6.27
C ASP A 96 1.73 -2.53 5.21
N VAL A 97 0.98 -2.61 4.11
CA VAL A 97 0.99 -1.62 3.04
C VAL A 97 -0.09 -0.58 3.34
N LEU A 98 0.31 0.67 3.47
CA LEU A 98 -0.58 1.81 3.69
C LEU A 98 -0.88 2.49 2.35
N PHE A 99 -2.17 2.60 2.03
CA PHE A 99 -2.64 3.14 0.77
C PHE A 99 -3.51 4.38 1.00
N CYS A 100 -3.14 5.52 0.41
CA CYS A 100 -3.98 6.71 0.44
C CYS A 100 -5.19 6.54 -0.49
N VAL A 101 -6.40 6.59 0.08
CA VAL A 101 -7.66 6.41 -0.66
C VAL A 101 -8.45 7.71 -0.87
N ARG A 102 -7.99 8.85 -0.34
CA ARG A 102 -8.71 10.13 -0.39
C ARG A 102 -7.79 11.32 -0.61
N GLY A 103 -8.38 12.38 -1.20
CA GLY A 103 -7.73 13.68 -1.40
C GLY A 103 -6.63 13.68 -2.45
N SER A 104 -5.81 14.74 -2.45
CA SER A 104 -4.72 14.96 -3.41
C SER A 104 -3.58 13.94 -3.33
N THR A 105 -3.62 13.03 -2.36
CA THR A 105 -2.60 11.99 -2.16
C THR A 105 -3.07 10.59 -2.50
N THR A 106 -4.27 10.47 -3.08
CA THR A 106 -4.82 9.19 -3.55
C THR A 106 -3.81 8.44 -4.42
N GLY A 107 -3.64 7.15 -4.15
CA GLY A 107 -2.67 6.29 -4.86
C GLY A 107 -1.25 6.30 -4.29
N ARG A 108 -0.93 7.16 -3.32
CA ARG A 108 0.36 7.07 -2.61
C ARG A 108 0.40 5.83 -1.71
N ILE A 109 1.52 5.13 -1.76
CA ILE A 109 1.79 3.90 -1.00
C ILE A 109 2.94 4.14 -0.02
N LYS A 110 2.81 3.61 1.20
CA LYS A 110 3.86 3.55 2.23
C LYS A 110 3.91 2.16 2.85
N LEU A 111 5.03 1.82 3.46
CA LEU A 111 5.19 0.59 4.23
C LEU A 111 5.28 0.91 5.72
N LYS A 112 4.61 0.11 6.55
CA LYS A 112 4.77 0.17 8.01
C LYS A 112 6.03 -0.62 8.41
N ARG A 113 7.06 0.08 8.89
CA ARG A 113 8.36 -0.53 9.24
C ARG A 113 8.50 -0.95 10.70
N THR A 114 7.90 -0.18 11.60
CA THR A 114 8.04 -0.27 13.06
C THR A 114 6.69 -0.02 13.69
#